data_AF-A0A3N6ASV3-F1
#
_entry.id   AF-A0A3N6ASV3-F1
#
_cell.length_a   1.000
_cell.length_b   1.000
_cell.length_c   1.000
_cell.angle_alpha   90.00
_cell.angle_beta   90.00
_cell.angle_gamma   90.00
#
_symmetry.space_group_name_H-M   'P 1'
#
loop_
_entity.id
_entity.type
_entity.pdbx_description
1 polymer ?
#
loop_
_entity_poly.entity_id
_entity_poly.type
_entity_poly.pdbx_seq_one_letter_code
_entity_poly.pdbx_strand_id
1 'polypeptide(L)' 'AFIGAGAVVVKDVPAFGLVLGNPARHIGWMSEFGHRLEFDDNSIAVCPESGDRYKLEEGVVVKIEI' A
#
# COMPACT_ATOMS: atom_id res chain seq x y z
N ALA A 1 -3.26 -1.71 6.01
CA ALA A 1 -2.84 -0.31 5.84
C ALA A 1 -1.68 -0.05 6.80
N PHE A 2 -0.72 0.80 6.41
CA PHE A 2 0.42 1.18 7.23
C PHE A 2 0.34 2.67 7.55
N ILE A 3 0.39 3.00 8.85
CA ILE A 3 0.29 4.36 9.35
C ILE A 3 1.61 4.71 10.00
N GLY A 4 2.29 5.73 9.50
CA GLY A 4 3.56 6.20 10.05
C GLY A 4 3.41 6.73 11.48
N ALA A 5 4.45 6.55 12.28
CA ALA A 5 4.48 7.05 13.65
C ALA A 5 4.26 8.57 13.69
N GLY A 6 3.36 9.03 14.56
CA GLY A 6 3.00 10.45 14.68
C GLY A 6 2.05 10.96 13.60
N ALA A 7 1.49 10.09 12.76
CA ALA A 7 0.48 10.49 11.79
C ALA A 7 -0.91 10.69 12.45
N VAL A 8 -1.64 11.70 11.99
CA VAL A 8 -3.03 11.95 12.42
C VAL A 8 -3.96 11.70 11.25
N VAL A 9 -4.62 10.54 11.28
CA VAL A 9 -5.55 10.10 10.24
C VAL A 9 -6.92 10.73 10.47
N VAL A 10 -7.36 11.54 9.50
CA VAL A 10 -8.64 12.27 9.55
C VAL A 10 -9.65 11.79 8.50
N LYS A 11 -9.30 10.76 7.72
CA LYS A 11 -10.11 10.15 6.65
C LYS A 11 -9.79 8.67 6.55
N ASP A 12 -10.63 7.90 5.88
CA ASP A 12 -10.39 6.48 5.63
C ASP A 12 -9.08 6.24 4.87
N VAL A 13 -8.36 5.19 5.27
CA VAL A 13 -7.11 4.77 4.65
C VAL A 13 -7.38 3.47 3.89
N PRO A 14 -7.09 3.41 2.58
CA PRO A 14 -7.33 2.21 1.79
C PRO A 14 -6.46 1.04 2.25
N ALA A 15 -6.90 -0.19 1.94
CA ALA A 15 -6.16 -1.41 2.26
C ALA A 15 -4.75 -1.34 1.64
N PHE A 16 -3.72 -1.79 2.38
CA PHE A 16 -2.31 -1.63 1.97
C PHE A 16 -1.80 -0.18 1.82
N GLY A 17 -2.62 0.84 2.05
CA GLY A 17 -2.20 2.24 1.91
C GLY A 17 -1.19 2.63 2.98
N LEU A 18 -0.13 3.34 2.56
CA LEU A 18 0.91 3.91 3.41
C LEU A 18 0.64 5.41 3.58
N VAL A 19 0.36 5.83 4.81
CA VAL A 19 0.06 7.22 5.15
C VAL A 19 0.99 7.77 6.22
N LEU A 20 1.42 9.02 6.08
CA LEU A 20 2.32 9.71 7.02
C LEU A 20 1.91 11.18 7.21
N GLY A 21 2.30 11.75 8.34
CA GLY A 21 2.17 13.18 8.64
C GLY A 21 0.90 13.57 9.40
N ASN A 22 0.82 14.84 9.76
CA ASN A 22 -0.32 15.45 10.44
C ASN A 22 -0.76 16.71 9.68
N PRO A 23 -1.89 16.70 8.95
CA PRO A 23 -2.80 15.57 8.72
C PRO A 23 -2.17 14.49 7.81
N ALA A 24 -2.55 13.24 8.02
CA ALA A 24 -1.99 12.10 7.30
C ALA A 24 -2.27 12.19 5.80
N ARG A 25 -1.24 11.99 4.98
CA ARG A 25 -1.33 11.94 3.51
C ARG A 25 -0.87 10.58 3.00
N HIS A 26 -1.57 10.10 1.97
CA HIS A 26 -1.21 8.88 1.26
C HIS A 26 0.06 9.10 0.43
N ILE A 27 1.09 8.30 0.66
CA ILE A 27 2.39 8.40 -0.01
C ILE A 27 2.73 7.17 -0.87
N GLY A 28 1.89 6.14 -0.85
CA GLY A 28 2.09 4.90 -1.61
C GLY A 28 1.48 3.70 -0.91
N TRP A 29 1.93 2.51 -1.26
CA TRP A 29 1.37 1.27 -0.72
C TRP A 29 2.46 0.38 -0.13
N MET A 30 2.04 -0.49 0.79
CA MET A 30 2.91 -1.39 1.54
C MET A 30 2.31 -2.80 1.51
N SER A 31 3.15 -3.82 1.33
CA SER A 31 2.76 -5.22 1.41
C SER A 31 2.45 -5.64 2.84
N GLU A 32 1.87 -6.82 3.01
CA GLU A 32 1.61 -7.44 4.33
C GLU A 32 2.89 -7.62 5.16
N PHE A 33 4.02 -7.77 4.47
CA PHE A 33 5.34 -8.00 5.05
C PHE A 33 6.08 -6.70 5.39
N GLY A 34 5.45 -5.53 5.18
CA GLY A 34 6.10 -4.25 5.42
C GLY A 34 7.17 -3.91 4.37
N HIS A 35 7.00 -4.40 3.14
CA HIS A 35 7.79 -3.94 1.99
C HIS A 35 7.00 -2.94 1.17
N ARG A 36 7.65 -1.91 0.63
CA ARG A 36 6.98 -0.93 -0.22
C ARG A 36 6.58 -1.61 -1.53
N LEU A 37 5.32 -1.46 -1.93
CA LEU A 37 4.82 -1.95 -3.21
C LEU A 37 5.08 -0.88 -4.27
N GLU A 38 5.95 -1.20 -5.22
CA GLU A 38 6.18 -0.41 -6.43
C GLU A 38 5.34 -1.00 -7.56
N PHE A 39 4.33 -0.25 -7.99
CA PHE A 39 3.47 -0.65 -9.10
C PHE A 39 4.14 -0.26 -10.40
N ASP A 40 4.22 -1.23 -11.31
CA ASP A 40 4.71 -1.04 -12.67
C ASP A 40 3.62 -0.38 -13.56
N ASP A 41 3.90 -0.18 -14.86
CA ASP A 41 2.97 0.46 -15.80
C ASP A 41 1.64 -0.31 -15.91
N ASN A 42 1.69 -1.62 -15.67
CA ASN A 42 0.52 -2.51 -15.62
C ASN A 42 -0.25 -2.50 -14.28
N SER A 43 0.07 -1.58 -13.35
CA SER A 43 -0.54 -1.52 -12.02
C SER A 43 -0.34 -2.80 -11.20
N ILE A 44 0.78 -3.49 -11.40
CA ILE A 44 1.15 -4.72 -10.68
C ILE A 44 2.43 -4.46 -9.88
N ALA A 45 2.43 -4.87 -8.61
CA ALA A 45 3.59 -4.86 -7.73
C ALA A 45 3.88 -6.27 -7.23
N VAL A 46 5.14 -6.61 -7.02
CA VAL A 46 5.55 -7.93 -6.49
C VAL A 46 6.31 -7.72 -5.20
N CYS A 47 5.92 -8.43 -4.15
CA CYS A 47 6.64 -8.44 -2.89
C CYS A 47 7.85 -9.37 -3.00
N PRO A 48 9.09 -8.88 -2.82
CA PRO A 48 10.30 -9.69 -2.97
C PRO A 48 10.45 -10.75 -1.87
N GLU A 49 9.84 -10.55 -0.71
CA GLU A 49 10.01 -11.44 0.45
C GLU A 49 9.03 -12.63 0.43
N SER A 50 7.78 -12.38 0.06
CA SER A 50 6.74 -13.42 0.03
C SER A 50 6.46 -13.98 -1.35
N GLY A 51 6.88 -13.29 -2.41
CA GLY A 51 6.53 -13.62 -3.79
C GLY A 51 5.08 -13.25 -4.16
N ASP A 52 4.33 -12.64 -3.24
CA ASP A 52 2.95 -12.22 -3.49
C ASP A 52 2.89 -11.13 -4.54
N ARG A 53 1.91 -11.23 -5.43
CA ARG A 53 1.61 -10.21 -6.42
C ARG A 53 0.42 -9.37 -5.95
N TYR A 54 0.50 -8.09 -6.20
CA TYR A 54 -0.51 -7.10 -5.82
C TYR A 54 -0.90 -6.33 -7.07
N LYS A 55 -2.19 -6.09 -7.25
CA LYS A 55 -2.75 -5.32 -8.36
C LYS A 55 -3.46 -4.09 -7.80
N LEU A 56 -3.17 -2.92 -8.38
CA LEU A 56 -3.86 -1.68 -8.07
C LEU A 56 -5.03 -1.50 -9.04
N GLU A 57 -6.26 -1.63 -8.55
CA GLU A 57 -7.49 -1.39 -9.31
C GLU A 57 -8.36 -0.35 -8.60
N GLU A 58 -8.79 0.68 -9.33
CA GLU A 58 -9.67 1.74 -8.82
C GLU A 58 -9.22 2.41 -7.49
N GLY A 59 -7.90 2.46 -7.26
CA GLY A 59 -7.34 3.02 -6.03
C GLY A 59 -7.41 2.07 -4.83
N VAL A 60 -7.61 0.77 -5.05
CA VAL A 60 -7.52 -0.29 -4.05
C VAL A 60 -6.47 -1.30 -4.49
N VAL A 61 -5.61 -1.69 -3.57
CA VAL A 61 -4.64 -2.75 -3.81
C VAL A 61 -5.25 -4.08 -3.42
N VAL A 62 -5.21 -5.03 -4.34
CA VAL A 62 -5.73 -6.39 -4.16
C VAL A 62 -4.59 -7.37 -4.37
N LYS A 63 -4.44 -8.31 -3.44
CA LYS A 63 -3.51 -9.42 -3.60
C LYS A 63 -4.06 -10.37 -4.67
N ILE A 64 -3.24 -10.69 -5.66
CA ILE A 64 -3.52 -11.67 -6.70
C ILE A 64 -2.63 -12.90 -6.44
N GLU A 65 -3.22 -13.92 -5.84
CA GLU A 65 -2.61 -15.25 -5.77
C GLU A 65 -2.83 -15.95 -7.11
N ILE A 66 -1.75 -16.47 -7.72
CA ILE A 66 -1.77 -17.24 -8.97
C ILE A 66 -1.61 -18.72 -8.62
#